data_AF-A0A4Q9LPF6-F1
#
_entry.id   AF-A0A4Q9LPF6-F1
#
_cell.length_a   1.000
_cell.length_b   1.000
_cell.length_c   1.000
_cell.angle_alpha   90.00
_cell.angle_beta   90.00
_cell.angle_gamma   90.00
#
_symmetry.space_group_name_H-M   'P 1'
#
loop_
_entity.id
_entity.type
_entity.pdbx_description
1 polymer ?
#
loop_
_entity_poly.entity_id
_entity_poly.type
_entity_poly.pdbx_seq_one_letter_code
_entity_poly.pdbx_strand_id
1 'polypeptide(L)'
;MRVPTDNKIIIKNHLLKKGCLVVEDNIRAIHPELNIPNFHVMQMMRSFVSKGYVSKVFVWRHGYYFLKVEGAAELKKEMAYEEQDVPVPHGGEKQEQIRARGQ
;
A
#
# COMPACT_ATOMS: atom_id res chain seq x y z
N MET A 1 -7.87 11.45 -12.45
CA MET A 1 -7.08 10.60 -13.38
C MET A 1 -7.79 9.27 -13.57
N ARG A 2 -7.87 8.79 -14.82
CA ARG A 2 -8.58 7.55 -15.18
C ARG A 2 -7.63 6.35 -15.05
N VAL A 3 -7.81 5.54 -14.01
CA VAL A 3 -7.19 4.21 -13.86
C VAL A 3 -8.29 3.17 -14.14
N PRO A 4 -8.05 2.11 -14.93
CA PRO A 4 -9.00 1.02 -15.14
C PRO A 4 -9.47 0.40 -13.83
N THR A 5 -10.73 -0.03 -13.77
CA THR A 5 -11.32 -0.58 -12.54
C THR A 5 -10.64 -1.88 -12.13
N ASP A 6 -10.29 -2.74 -13.08
CA ASP A 6 -9.58 -4.00 -12.86
C ASP A 6 -8.23 -3.79 -12.16
N ASN A 7 -7.44 -2.85 -12.67
CA ASN A 7 -6.14 -2.50 -12.08
C ASN A 7 -6.29 -1.99 -10.64
N LYS A 8 -7.34 -1.22 -10.34
CA LYS A 8 -7.58 -0.74 -8.97
C LYS A 8 -7.86 -1.90 -8.02
N ILE A 9 -8.67 -2.87 -8.45
CA ILE A 9 -9.01 -4.06 -7.64
C ILE A 9 -7.75 -4.88 -7.38
N ILE A 10 -6.94 -5.13 -8.41
CA ILE A 10 -5.68 -5.88 -8.30
C ILE A 10 -4.72 -5.20 -7.32
N ILE A 11 -4.55 -3.87 -7.42
CA ILE A 11 -3.66 -3.12 -6.51
C ILE A 11 -4.15 -3.20 -5.06
N LYS A 12 -5.45 -3.03 -4.81
CA LYS A 12 -6.01 -3.12 -3.44
C LYS A 12 -5.85 -4.51 -2.85
N ASN A 13 -6.15 -5.55 -3.63
CA ASN A 13 -6.00 -6.95 -3.20
C ASN A 13 -4.55 -7.28 -2.82
N HIS A 14 -3.59 -6.85 -3.65
CA HIS A 14 -2.18 -7.04 -3.35
C HIS A 14 -1.75 -6.30 -2.08
N LEU A 15 -2.24 -5.07 -1.89
CA LEU A 15 -1.95 -4.28 -0.70
C LEU A 15 -2.49 -4.93 0.59
N LEU A 16 -3.70 -5.49 0.55
CA LEU A 16 -4.30 -6.21 1.69
C LEU A 16 -3.56 -7.52 1.97
N LYS A 17 -3.13 -8.25 0.93
CA LYS A 17 -2.41 -9.51 1.08
C LYS A 17 -0.98 -9.34 1.61
N LYS A 18 -0.25 -8.34 1.14
CA LYS A 18 1.17 -8.15 1.50
C LYS A 18 1.40 -7.11 2.60
N GLY A 19 0.51 -6.13 2.74
CA GLY A 19 0.66 -4.99 3.65
C GLY A 19 1.71 -3.95 3.24
N CYS A 20 2.49 -4.21 2.19
CA CYS A 20 3.48 -3.28 1.65
C CYS A 20 3.56 -3.38 0.13
N LEU A 21 4.01 -2.29 -0.51
CA LEU A 21 4.17 -2.21 -1.95
C LEU A 21 5.34 -1.28 -2.30
N VAL A 22 6.14 -1.68 -3.29
CA VAL A 22 7.31 -0.91 -3.73
C VAL A 22 7.15 -0.59 -5.21
N VAL A 23 7.33 0.67 -5.59
CA VAL A 23 7.22 1.09 -6.99
C VAL A 23 8.43 1.90 -7.39
N GLU A 24 9.03 1.55 -8.52
CA GLU A 24 10.06 2.38 -9.14
C GLU A 24 9.44 3.62 -9.79
N ASP A 25 10.10 4.78 -9.65
CA ASP A 25 9.79 6.03 -10.33
C ASP A 25 10.21 5.97 -11.81
N ASN A 26 9.55 5.08 -12.52
CA ASN A 26 9.63 4.91 -13.96
C ASN A 26 8.21 4.66 -14.49
N ILE A 27 7.64 5.69 -15.12
CA ILE A 27 6.24 5.73 -15.57
C ILE A 27 5.96 4.69 -16.66
N ARG A 28 6.95 4.38 -17.51
CA ARG A 28 6.80 3.47 -18.66
C ARG A 28 7.01 2.01 -18.29
N ALA A 29 7.62 1.74 -17.14
CA ALA A 29 7.88 0.38 -16.68
C ALA A 29 6.61 -0.28 -16.14
N ILE A 30 6.62 -1.61 -16.17
CA ILE A 30 5.58 -2.46 -15.62
C ILE A 30 6.04 -2.95 -14.26
N HIS A 31 5.14 -2.94 -13.28
CA HIS A 31 5.43 -3.47 -11.96
C HIS A 31 5.55 -5.01 -12.03
N PRO A 32 6.67 -5.60 -11.61
CA PRO A 32 6.97 -7.01 -11.87
C PRO A 32 5.98 -7.98 -11.23
N GLU A 33 5.39 -7.63 -10.08
CA GLU A 33 4.49 -8.53 -9.34
C GLU A 33 3.02 -8.44 -9.76
N LEU A 34 2.63 -7.30 -10.32
CA LEU A 34 1.23 -6.98 -10.63
C LEU A 34 0.95 -6.99 -12.13
N ASN A 35 1.99 -6.98 -12.95
CA ASN A 35 1.91 -6.81 -14.40
C ASN A 35 1.08 -5.57 -14.83
N ILE A 36 1.12 -4.52 -14.00
CA ILE A 36 0.39 -3.26 -14.20
C ILE A 36 1.41 -2.14 -14.47
N PRO A 37 1.13 -1.16 -15.35
CA PRO A 37 1.98 0.00 -15.53
C PRO A 37 2.21 0.75 -14.21
N ASN A 38 3.47 1.07 -13.89
CA ASN A 38 3.84 1.77 -12.65
C ASN A 38 3.07 3.08 -12.47
N PHE A 39 2.75 3.76 -13.57
CA PHE A 39 1.92 4.97 -13.55
C PHE A 39 0.58 4.78 -12.84
N HIS A 40 -0.13 3.68 -13.12
CA HIS A 40 -1.42 3.39 -12.48
C HIS A 40 -1.24 3.14 -10.99
N VAL A 41 -0.19 2.42 -10.61
CA VAL A 41 0.13 2.13 -9.21
C VAL A 41 0.49 3.41 -8.46
N MET A 42 1.39 4.23 -8.99
CA MET A 42 1.80 5.51 -8.39
C MET A 42 0.61 6.45 -8.17
N GLN A 43 -0.33 6.49 -9.10
CA GLN A 43 -1.47 7.39 -9.03
C GLN A 43 -2.54 6.88 -8.06
N MET A 44 -2.71 5.56 -7.95
CA MET A 44 -3.53 4.97 -6.89
C MET A 44 -2.91 5.24 -5.51
N MET A 45 -1.60 5.01 -5.37
CA MET A 45 -0.89 5.24 -4.11
C MET A 45 -0.91 6.72 -3.69
N ARG A 46 -0.83 7.67 -4.63
CA ARG A 46 -0.99 9.10 -4.35
C ARG A 46 -2.35 9.39 -3.70
N SER A 47 -3.42 8.77 -4.20
CA SER A 47 -4.75 8.92 -3.61
C SER A 47 -4.82 8.32 -2.20
N PHE A 48 -4.22 7.15 -1.99
CA PHE A 48 -4.20 6.51 -0.66
C PHE A 48 -3.38 7.27 0.38
N VAL A 49 -2.28 7.90 -0.03
CA VAL A 49 -1.50 8.79 0.85
C VAL A 49 -2.34 10.01 1.25
N SER A 50 -3.04 10.63 0.30
CA SER A 50 -3.93 11.77 0.58
C SER A 50 -5.07 11.40 1.54
N LYS A 51 -5.62 10.19 1.41
CA LYS A 51 -6.64 9.63 2.31
C LYS A 51 -6.09 9.13 3.66
N GLY A 52 -4.77 9.09 3.83
CA GLY A 52 -4.12 8.61 5.06
C GLY A 52 -4.05 7.09 5.23
N TYR A 53 -4.48 6.29 4.23
CA TYR A 53 -4.51 4.83 4.32
C TYR A 53 -3.10 4.20 4.36
N VAL A 54 -2.14 4.87 3.72
CA VAL A 54 -0.79 4.35 3.47
C VAL A 54 0.25 5.39 3.88
N SER A 55 1.33 4.94 4.48
CA SER A 55 2.54 5.76 4.68
C SER A 55 3.50 5.58 3.51
N LYS A 56 4.08 6.68 3.01
CA LYS A 56 5.02 6.68 1.89
C LYS A 56 6.41 7.10 2.36
N VAL A 57 7.43 6.33 1.98
CA VAL A 57 8.84 6.74 2.05
C VAL A 57 9.41 6.68 0.64
N PHE A 58 10.12 7.73 0.22
CA PHE A 58 10.76 7.76 -1.10
C PHE A 58 12.27 7.72 -0.94
N VAL A 59 12.91 6.71 -1.52
CA VAL A 59 14.35 6.49 -1.42
C VAL A 59 14.89 6.17 -2.80
N TRP A 60 15.88 6.94 -3.22
CA TRP A 60 16.53 6.85 -4.52
C TRP A 60 15.51 7.08 -5.64
N ARG A 61 15.05 6.02 -6.30
CA ARG A 61 13.98 6.07 -7.31
C ARG A 61 12.86 5.09 -6.97
N HIS A 62 12.68 4.75 -5.69
CA HIS A 62 11.67 3.81 -5.25
C HIS A 62 10.75 4.43 -4.20
N GLY A 63 9.45 4.36 -4.45
CA GLY A 63 8.41 4.64 -3.48
C GLY A 63 8.06 3.38 -2.71
N TYR A 64 8.35 3.39 -1.41
CA TYR A 64 7.95 2.38 -0.44
C TYR A 64 6.64 2.81 0.20
N TYR A 65 5.65 1.92 0.14
CA TYR A 65 4.30 2.15 0.62
C TYR A 65 3.96 1.11 1.69
N PHE A 66 3.55 1.58 2.86
CA PHE A 66 3.18 0.75 4.00
C PHE A 66 1.72 0.96 4.35
N LEU A 67 0.93 -0.11 4.36
CA LEU A 67 -0.47 -0.06 4.74
C LEU A 67 -0.60 0.17 6.25
N LYS A 68 -1.40 1.16 6.65
CA LYS A 68 -1.77 1.38 8.05
C LYS A 68 -2.99 0.54 8.42
N VAL A 69 -3.16 0.26 9.71
CA VAL A 69 -4.31 -0.49 10.25
C VAL A 69 -5.64 0.19 9.89
N GLU A 70 -5.72 1.50 10.05
CA GLU A 70 -6.91 2.30 9.68
C GLU A 70 -7.22 2.21 8.18
N GLY A 71 -6.17 2.27 7.35
CA GLY A 71 -6.30 2.13 5.91
C GLY A 71 -6.78 0.74 5.49
N ALA A 72 -6.34 -0.30 6.19
CA ALA A 72 -6.77 -1.68 5.92
C ALA A 72 -8.27 -1.85 6.22
N ALA A 73 -8.77 -1.30 7.33
CA ALA A 73 -10.18 -1.35 7.68
C ALA A 73 -11.07 -0.65 6.64
N GLU A 74 -10.66 0.54 6.18
CA GLU A 74 -11.43 1.30 5.19
C GLU A 74 -11.37 0.64 3.79
N LEU A 75 -10.23 0.08 3.39
CA LEU A 75 -10.12 -0.69 2.14
C LEU A 75 -11.01 -1.94 2.16
N LYS A 76 -11.11 -2.64 3.29
CA LYS A 76 -12.02 -3.77 3.46
C LYS A 76 -13.48 -3.36 3.30
N LYS A 77 -13.88 -2.26 3.93
CA LYS A 77 -15.24 -1.71 3.82
C LYS A 77 -15.57 -1.34 2.37
N GLU A 78 -14.63 -0.75 1.64
CA GLU A 78 -14.81 -0.39 0.23
C GLU A 78 -14.93 -1.63 -0.69
N MET A 79 -14.34 -2.77 -0.30
CA MET A 79 -14.37 -4.02 -1.08
C MET A 79 -15.43 -5.02 -0.60
N ALA A 80 -16.16 -4.71 0.48
CA ALA A 80 -17.12 -5.61 1.13
C ALA A 80 -16.54 -7.02 1.39
N TYR A 81 -15.28 -7.09 1.83
CA TYR A 81 -14.60 -8.35 2.13
C TYR A 81 -14.94 -8.79 3.56
N GLU A 82 -15.51 -9.99 3.72
CA GLU A 82 -15.75 -10.59 5.03
C GLU A 82 -14.41 -10.88 5.74
N GLU A 83 -14.42 -10.73 7.07
CA GLU A 83 -13.36 -10.22 7.92
C GLU A 83 -12.05 -11.05 8.06
N GLN A 84 -11.86 -12.17 7.34
CA GLN A 84 -11.07 -13.29 7.87
C GLN A 84 -9.57 -13.37 7.51
N ASP A 85 -9.03 -12.62 6.55
CA ASP A 85 -7.61 -12.78 6.17
C ASP A 85 -6.90 -11.41 6.03
N VAL A 86 -6.28 -10.93 7.12
CA VAL A 86 -5.23 -9.91 7.00
C VAL A 86 -4.04 -10.35 7.84
N PRO A 87 -2.90 -10.65 7.22
CA PRO A 87 -1.68 -10.81 7.98
C PRO A 87 -1.32 -9.47 8.62
N VAL A 88 -1.18 -9.48 9.94
CA VAL A 88 -0.63 -8.36 10.70
C VAL A 88 0.73 -8.00 10.09
N PRO A 89 1.01 -6.73 9.74
CA PRO A 89 2.33 -6.35 9.24
C PRO A 89 3.38 -6.81 10.25
N HIS A 90 4.39 -7.56 9.79
CA HIS A 90 5.37 -8.32 10.59
C HIS A 90 6.33 -7.46 11.44
N GLY A 91 5.92 -6.27 11.87
CA GLY A 91 6.75 -5.30 12.58
C GLY A 91 6.03 -4.45 13.62
N GLY A 92 4.76 -4.74 13.95
CA GLY A 92 4.00 -3.99 14.95
C GLY A 92 4.66 -3.94 16.34
N GLU A 93 5.48 -4.92 16.69
CA GLU A 93 6.16 -4.99 17.99
C GLU A 93 7.37 -4.04 18.10
N LYS A 94 7.96 -3.61 16.99
CA LYS A 94 9.21 -2.81 17.01
C LYS A 94 8.97 -1.31 17.10
N GLN A 95 7.84 -0.78 16.62
CA GLN A 95 7.57 0.66 16.68
C GLN A 95 7.36 1.16 18.12
N GLU A 96 6.79 0.32 18.99
CA GLU A 96 6.53 0.67 20.39
C GLU A 96 7.81 0.60 21.25
N GLN A 97 8.68 -0.40 21.00
CA GLN A 97 9.96 -0.53 21.71
C GLN A 97 10.97 0.58 21.39
N ILE A 98 10.96 1.15 20.18
CA ILE A 98 11.84 2.27 19.82
C ILE A 98 11.39 3.55 20.55
N ARG A 99 10.08 3.73 20.77
CA ARG A 99 9.52 4.87 21.49
C ARG A 99 9.71 4.75 23.01
N ALA A 100 9.72 3.53 23.55
CA ALA A 100 9.93 3.25 24.97
C ALA A 100 11.41 3.29 25.42
N ARG A 101 12.37 3.19 24.48
CA ARG A 101 13.82 3.23 24.76
C ARG A 101 14.44 4.63 24.76
N GLY A 102 13.63 5.66 24.53
CA GLY A 102 14.05 7.07 24.45
C GLY A 102 13.73 7.90 25.70
N GLN A 103 13.58 7.26 26.87
CA GLN A 103 13.50 7.92 28.17
C GLN A 103 14.62 7.41 29.07
#